data_AF-A0A6B2XQG2-F1
#
_entry.id   AF-A0A6B2XQG2-F1
#
_cell.length_a   1.000
_cell.length_b   1.000
_cell.length_c   1.000
_cell.angle_alpha   90.00
_cell.angle_beta   90.00
_cell.angle_gamma   90.00
#
_symmetry.space_group_name_H-M   'P 1'
#
loop_
_entity.id
_entity.type
_entity.pdbx_description
1 polymer ?
#
loop_
_entity_poly.entity_id
_entity_poly.type
_entity_poly.pdbx_seq_one_letter_code
_entity_poly.pdbx_strand_id
1 'polypeptide(L)'
;KVTPGGELQVHGSGVLTRCLLENDLVDEMTLITVPVVLGQGRRLFPDVGPEAALDLVESRVDTMGVTIQVFRPAGRPQHVGTVARWRVVQDG
;
A
#
# COMPACT_ATOMS: atom_id res chain seq x y z
N LYS A 1 2.55 -18.93 14.69
CA LYS A 1 2.42 -20.38 14.41
C LYS A 1 1.83 -20.49 13.01
N VAL A 2 2.59 -20.95 12.02
CA VAL A 2 2.10 -21.11 10.64
C VAL A 2 1.52 -22.52 10.51
N THR A 3 0.28 -22.61 10.06
CA THR A 3 -0.43 -23.86 9.78
C THR A 3 -0.34 -24.13 8.27
N PRO A 4 -0.21 -25.37 7.78
CA PRO A 4 -0.22 -25.64 6.34
C PRO A 4 -1.53 -25.16 5.72
N GLY A 5 -1.46 -24.27 4.73
CA GLY A 5 -2.63 -23.59 4.14
C GLY A 5 -3.16 -22.38 4.92
N GLY A 6 -2.41 -21.89 5.92
CA GLY A 6 -2.81 -20.76 6.75
C GLY A 6 -2.36 -19.41 6.17
N GLU A 7 -3.29 -18.44 6.20
CA GLU A 7 -3.04 -17.03 5.89
C GLU A 7 -1.87 -16.48 6.73
N LEU A 8 -0.87 -15.90 6.06
CA LEU A 8 0.23 -15.19 6.71
C LEU A 8 -0.02 -13.69 6.65
N GLN A 9 -0.52 -13.11 7.74
CA GLN A 9 -0.64 -11.66 7.86
C GLN A 9 0.68 -11.03 8.30
N VAL A 10 1.20 -10.10 7.51
CA VAL A 10 2.39 -9.30 7.83
C VAL A 10 1.96 -7.88 8.18
N HIS A 11 2.05 -7.53 9.47
CA HIS A 11 1.77 -6.18 9.96
C HIS A 11 3.07 -5.45 10.29
N GLY A 12 3.23 -4.23 9.79
CA GLY A 12 4.28 -3.29 10.24
C GLY A 12 5.72 -3.55 9.78
N SER A 13 6.00 -4.65 9.06
CA SER A 13 7.33 -4.92 8.50
C SER A 13 7.38 -4.64 7.01
N GLY A 14 7.71 -3.40 6.63
CA GLY A 14 7.92 -3.08 5.22
C GLY A 14 9.04 -3.90 4.57
N VAL A 15 10.03 -4.39 5.33
CA VAL A 15 11.09 -5.28 4.79
C VAL A 15 10.53 -6.62 4.38
N LEU A 16 9.72 -7.26 5.23
CA LEU A 16 9.14 -8.55 4.91
C LEU A 16 8.09 -8.41 3.79
N THR A 17 7.26 -7.37 3.81
CA THR A 17 6.32 -7.09 2.73
C THR A 17 7.04 -6.96 1.38
N ARG A 18 8.17 -6.24 1.33
CA ARG A 18 8.99 -6.12 0.10
C ARG A 18 9.51 -7.48 -0.38
N CYS A 19 10.10 -8.26 0.52
CA CYS A 19 10.62 -9.59 0.18
C CYS A 19 9.51 -10.50 -0.38
N LEU A 20 8.31 -10.48 0.21
CA LEU A 20 7.18 -11.27 -0.29
C LEU A 20 6.73 -10.78 -1.67
N LEU A 21 6.66 -9.46 -1.89
CA LEU A 21 6.33 -8.88 -3.21
C LEU A 21 7.38 -9.24 -4.26
N GLU A 22 8.68 -9.19 -3.92
CA GLU A 22 9.78 -9.54 -4.83
C GLU A 22 9.76 -11.02 -5.27
N ASN A 23 9.13 -11.89 -4.48
CA ASN A 23 9.05 -13.33 -4.76
C ASN A 23 7.65 -13.77 -5.24
N ASP A 24 6.76 -12.82 -5.57
CA ASP A 24 5.38 -13.10 -5.99
C ASP A 24 4.58 -13.94 -4.96
N LEU A 25 4.87 -13.75 -3.66
CA LEU A 25 4.25 -14.49 -2.55
C LEU A 25 3.13 -13.71 -1.83
N VAL A 26 2.65 -12.63 -2.43
CA VAL A 26 1.55 -11.81 -1.88
C VAL A 26 0.28 -12.08 -2.68
N ASP A 27 -0.71 -12.69 -2.05
CA ASP A 27 -2.03 -12.84 -2.66
C ASP A 27 -2.87 -11.56 -2.49
N GLU A 28 -2.78 -10.91 -1.33
CA GLU A 28 -3.58 -9.75 -0.97
C GLU A 28 -2.79 -8.76 -0.11
N MET A 29 -2.97 -7.46 -0.37
CA MET A 29 -2.34 -6.37 0.37
C MET A 29 -3.39 -5.41 0.90
N THR A 30 -3.55 -5.33 2.22
CA THR A 30 -4.34 -4.28 2.88
C THR A 30 -3.45 -3.07 3.15
N LEU A 31 -3.74 -1.93 2.50
CA LEU A 31 -3.10 -0.65 2.75
C LEU A 31 -4.00 0.24 3.61
N ILE A 32 -3.49 0.62 4.78
CA ILE A 32 -4.16 1.55 5.70
C ILE A 32 -3.45 2.91 5.61
N THR A 33 -4.10 3.92 5.04
CA THR A 33 -3.53 5.26 4.89
C THR A 33 -4.13 6.21 5.91
N VAL A 34 -3.28 6.72 6.79
CA VAL A 34 -3.64 7.77 7.76
C VAL A 34 -3.38 9.14 7.11
N PRO A 35 -4.32 10.10 7.17
CA PRO A 35 -4.20 11.39 6.47
C PRO A 35 -3.25 12.36 7.21
N VAL A 36 -1.98 11.99 7.35
CA VAL A 36 -0.96 12.79 8.05
C VAL A 36 0.30 12.89 7.18
N VAL A 37 0.87 14.11 7.10
CA VAL A 37 2.17 14.34 6.47
C VAL A 37 3.24 14.34 7.56
N LEU A 38 4.04 13.27 7.62
CA LEU A 38 5.10 13.12 8.64
C LEU A 38 6.42 13.82 8.28
N GLY A 39 6.64 14.12 6.99
CA GLY A 39 7.88 14.72 6.47
C GLY A 39 9.09 13.77 6.39
N GLN A 40 9.22 12.84 7.34
CA GLN A 40 10.30 11.84 7.40
C GLN A 40 9.83 10.54 8.06
N GLY A 41 10.51 9.43 7.78
CA GLY A 41 10.20 8.12 8.37
C GLY A 41 10.59 6.95 7.47
N ARG A 42 10.30 5.73 7.95
CA ARG A 42 10.55 4.52 7.16
C ARG A 42 9.52 4.42 6.03
N ARG A 43 10.00 4.29 4.80
CA ARG A 43 9.16 4.10 3.63
C ARG A 43 8.73 2.63 3.50
N LEU A 44 7.44 2.42 3.30
CA LEU A 44 6.88 1.12 2.89
C LEU A 44 7.47 0.73 1.53
N PHE A 45 7.39 1.66 0.56
CA PHE A 45 7.99 1.54 -0.76
C PHE A 45 9.22 2.45 -0.87
N PRO A 46 10.44 1.89 -0.91
CA PRO A 46 11.70 2.63 -1.02
C PRO A 46 11.93 3.11 -2.46
N ASP A 47 12.95 3.94 -2.66
CA ASP A 47 13.26 4.52 -3.97
C ASP A 47 13.64 3.47 -5.03
N VAL A 48 14.18 2.32 -4.58
CA VAL A 48 14.45 1.14 -5.42
C VAL A 48 13.81 -0.07 -4.73
N GLY A 49 12.88 -0.74 -5.40
CA GLY A 49 12.14 -1.88 -4.86
C GLY A 49 11.34 -2.62 -5.93
N PRO A 50 10.54 -3.62 -5.53
CA PRO A 50 9.73 -4.41 -6.46
C PRO A 50 8.71 -3.53 -7.18
N GLU A 51 8.53 -3.78 -8.48
CA GLU A 51 7.48 -3.19 -9.31
C GLU A 51 6.28 -4.12 -9.35
N ALA A 52 5.11 -3.63 -8.95
CA ALA A 52 3.86 -4.38 -9.02
C ALA A 52 2.71 -3.47 -9.46
N ALA A 53 1.93 -3.91 -10.44
CA ALA A 53 0.58 -3.42 -10.65
C ALA A 53 -0.32 -3.96 -9.54
N LEU A 54 -1.33 -3.19 -9.16
CA LEU A 54 -2.27 -3.54 -8.10
C LEU A 54 -3.70 -3.30 -8.60
N ASP A 55 -4.56 -4.30 -8.43
CA ASP A 55 -5.99 -4.18 -8.64
C ASP A 55 -6.69 -3.90 -7.31
N LEU A 56 -7.50 -2.85 -7.26
CA LEU A 56 -8.31 -2.52 -6.08
C LEU A 56 -9.50 -3.49 -5.97
N VAL A 57 -9.55 -4.23 -4.86
CA VAL A 57 -10.62 -5.17 -4.54
C VAL A 57 -11.67 -4.55 -3.62
N GLU A 58 -11.23 -3.80 -2.61
CA GLU A 58 -12.11 -3.12 -1.65
C GLU A 58 -11.52 -1.76 -1.28
N SER A 59 -12.38 -0.76 -1.07
CA SER A 59 -11.98 0.53 -0.52
C SER A 59 -13.05 1.05 0.43
N ARG A 60 -12.64 1.43 1.63
CA ARG A 60 -13.50 2.10 2.62
C ARG A 60 -12.74 3.21 3.34
N VAL A 61 -13.49 4.15 3.89
CA VAL A 61 -12.97 5.27 4.68
C VAL A 61 -13.71 5.30 6.01
N ASP A 62 -12.97 5.48 7.10
CA ASP A 62 -13.59 5.64 8.42
C ASP A 62 -13.93 7.10 8.73
N THR A 63 -14.53 7.34 9.90
CA THR A 63 -14.94 8.68 10.34
C THR A 63 -13.76 9.62 10.62
N MET A 64 -12.53 9.11 10.75
CA MET A 64 -11.30 9.87 10.95
C MET A 64 -10.59 10.18 9.62
N GLY A 65 -11.17 9.74 8.49
CA GLY A 65 -10.56 9.90 7.17
C GLY A 65 -9.43 8.89 6.88
N VAL A 66 -9.27 7.85 7.70
CA VAL A 66 -8.34 6.76 7.41
C VAL A 66 -8.92 5.94 6.27
N THR A 67 -8.13 5.74 5.21
CA THR A 67 -8.53 4.88 4.10
C THR A 67 -7.99 3.47 4.33
N ILE A 68 -8.83 2.47 4.06
CA ILE A 68 -8.47 1.05 4.13
C ILE A 68 -8.80 0.47 2.76
N GLN A 69 -7.76 0.01 2.08
CA GLN A 69 -7.84 -0.48 0.71
C GLN A 69 -7.24 -1.87 0.62
N VAL A 70 -7.95 -2.78 -0.03
CA VAL A 70 -7.50 -4.15 -0.29
C VAL A 70 -7.10 -4.25 -1.75
N PHE A 71 -5.88 -4.67 -2.00
CA PHE A 71 -5.32 -4.82 -3.35
C PHE A 71 -4.88 -6.25 -3.62
N ARG A 72 -4.94 -6.67 -4.88
CA ARG A 72 -4.27 -7.87 -5.38
C ARG A 72 -3.16 -7.50 -6.38
N PRO A 73 -1.99 -8.15 -6.35
CA PRO A 73 -1.00 -7.96 -7.39
C PRO A 73 -1.53 -8.37 -8.77
N ALA A 74 -1.27 -7.54 -9.77
CA ALA A 74 -1.72 -7.71 -11.16
C ALA A 74 -0.54 -7.87 -12.14
N GLY A 75 0.62 -8.31 -11.64
CA GLY A 75 1.85 -8.46 -12.43
C GLY A 75 2.60 -7.14 -12.60
N ARG A 76 3.26 -6.94 -13.77
CA ARG A 76 4.06 -5.74 -14.03
C ARG A 76 3.19 -4.52 -14.37
N PRO A 77 3.54 -3.30 -13.90
CA PRO A 77 2.86 -2.07 -14.29
C PRO A 77 2.84 -1.84 -15.80
N GLN A 78 1.66 -1.60 -16.36
CA GLN A 78 1.47 -1.21 -17.78
C GLN A 78 1.24 0.30 -17.95
N HIS A 79 0.85 0.99 -16.88
CA HIS A 79 0.63 2.43 -16.84
C HIS A 79 1.33 3.01 -15.62
N VAL A 80 2.10 4.09 -15.82
CA VAL A 80 2.77 4.82 -14.73
C VAL A 80 2.27 6.25 -14.75
N GLY A 81 1.70 6.70 -13.63
CA GLY A 81 1.30 8.09 -13.46
C GLY A 81 0.61 8.33 -12.12
N THR A 82 0.99 9.41 -11.44
CA THR A 82 0.30 9.94 -10.27
C THR A 82 -0.17 11.35 -10.62
N VAL A 83 -1.47 11.61 -10.50
CA VAL A 83 -2.03 12.97 -10.65
C VAL A 83 -2.46 13.46 -9.29
N ALA A 84 -1.74 14.44 -8.75
CA ALA A 84 -2.17 15.16 -7.55
C ALA A 84 -2.85 16.47 -7.96
N ARG A 85 -4.07 16.69 -7.47
CA ARG A 85 -4.76 17.98 -7.61
C ARG A 85 -4.78 18.67 -6.25
N TRP A 86 -4.08 19.80 -6.16
CA TRP A 86 -4.05 20.65 -4.97
C TRP A 86 -4.98 21.84 -5.16
N ARG A 87 -5.77 22.16 -4.14
CA ARG A 87 -6.47 23.46 -4.03
C ARG A 87 -5.85 24.19 -2.85
N VAL A 88 -5.21 25.33 -3.12
CA VAL A 88 -4.80 26.26 -2.06
C VAL A 88 -6.02 27.11 -1.74
N VAL A 89 -6.51 27.02 -0.51
CA VAL A 89 -7.50 27.97 0.01
C VAL A 89 -6.70 29.01 0.78
N GLN A 90 -6.65 30.24 0.28
CA GLN A 90 -6.13 31.37 1.05
C GLN A 90 -7.30 31.91 1.87
N ASP A 91 -7.23 31.78 3.19
CA ASP A 91 -8.06 32.58 4.08
C ASP A 91 -7.49 34.00 4.08
N GLY A 92 -8.34 34.98 3.75
CA GLY A 92 -8.06 36.41 3.84
C GLY A 92 -8.39 36.98 5.21
#